data_AF-A0A062V7F3-F1
#
_entry.id   AF-A0A062V7F3-F1
#
_cell.length_a   1.000
_cell.length_b   1.000
_cell.length_c   1.000
_cell.angle_alpha   90.00
_cell.angle_beta   90.00
_cell.angle_gamma   90.00
#
_symmetry.space_group_name_H-M   'P 1'
#
loop_
_entity.id
_entity.type
_entity.pdbx_description
1 polymer ?
#
loop_
_entity_poly.entity_id
_entity_poly.type
_entity_poly.pdbx_seq_one_letter_code
_entity_poly.pdbx_strand_id
1 'polypeptide(L)'
;MAEVTMTEIRKTVATSLGTAFGIVIGMVWTQVVLSAFATGGIPLTSTGGTWTQWSYFVITAIVITLICVIAIIMIGRWGGKQ
;
A
#
# COMPACT_ATOMS: atom_id res chain seq x y z
N MET A 1 6.57 -39.91 -6.07
CA MET A 1 6.29 -38.68 -5.31
C MET A 1 7.13 -37.60 -5.96
N ALA A 2 6.50 -36.64 -6.64
CA ALA A 2 7.20 -35.66 -7.47
C ALA A 2 8.16 -34.84 -6.59
N GLU A 3 9.43 -34.83 -6.98
CA GLU A 3 10.48 -34.10 -6.29
C GLU A 3 10.19 -32.61 -6.49
N VAL A 4 9.71 -31.95 -5.44
CA VAL A 4 9.41 -30.52 -5.47
C VAL A 4 10.72 -29.79 -5.75
N THR A 5 10.81 -29.20 -6.94
CA THR A 5 12.05 -28.54 -7.35
C THR A 5 12.24 -27.25 -6.54
N MET A 6 13.48 -26.93 -6.18
CA MET A 6 13.78 -25.68 -5.43
C MET A 6 13.21 -24.42 -6.10
N THR A 7 13.04 -24.45 -7.42
CA THR A 7 12.41 -23.37 -8.20
C THR A 7 10.93 -23.20 -7.87
N GLU A 8 10.17 -24.29 -7.73
CA GLU A 8 8.75 -24.23 -7.34
C GLU A 8 8.58 -23.77 -5.89
N ILE A 9 9.48 -24.19 -4.98
CA ILE A 9 9.49 -23.71 -3.59
C ILE A 9 9.72 -22.20 -3.58
N ARG A 10 10.74 -21.71 -4.30
CA ARG A 10 11.04 -20.27 -4.38
C ARG A 10 9.87 -19.49 -4.95
N LYS A 11 9.24 -20.00 -6.01
CA LYS A 11 8.08 -19.35 -6.62
C LYS A 11 6.93 -19.25 -5.63
N THR A 12 6.58 -20.36 -4.97
CA THR A 12 5.50 -20.41 -3.98
C THR A 12 5.75 -19.48 -2.80
N VAL A 13 6.99 -19.41 -2.30
CA VAL A 13 7.40 -18.50 -1.23
C VAL A 13 7.30 -17.04 -1.69
N ALA A 14 7.73 -16.71 -2.91
CA ALA A 14 7.60 -15.35 -3.44
C ALA A 14 6.12 -14.93 -3.58
N THR A 15 5.25 -15.82 -4.08
CA THR A 15 3.82 -15.52 -4.20
C THR A 15 3.16 -15.36 -2.83
N SER A 16 3.48 -16.23 -1.86
CA SER A 16 2.90 -16.16 -0.51
C SER A 16 3.38 -14.93 0.26
N LEU A 17 4.65 -14.54 0.09
CA LEU A 17 5.17 -13.29 0.64
C LEU A 17 4.48 -12.08 -0.01
N GLY A 18 4.34 -12.06 -1.34
CA GLY A 18 3.66 -10.97 -2.04
C GLY A 18 2.22 -10.76 -1.57
N THR A 19 1.45 -11.83 -1.37
CA THR A 19 0.07 -11.73 -0.88
C THR A 19 0.00 -11.29 0.58
N ALA A 20 0.87 -11.83 1.45
CA ALA A 20 0.95 -11.42 2.84
C ALA A 20 1.31 -9.93 2.98
N PHE A 21 2.28 -9.45 2.20
CA PHE A 21 2.65 -8.03 2.17
C PHE A 21 1.52 -7.16 1.63
N GLY A 22 0.79 -7.60 0.60
CA GLY A 22 -0.37 -6.86 0.08
C GLY A 22 -1.45 -6.59 1.13
N ILE A 23 -1.75 -7.59 1.96
CA ILE A 23 -2.72 -7.46 3.07
C ILE A 23 -2.21 -6.48 4.13
N VAL A 24 -0.94 -6.63 4.55
CA VAL A 24 -0.33 -5.75 5.55
C VAL A 24 -0.32 -4.30 5.07
N ILE A 25 0.00 -4.07 3.80
CA ILE A 25 -0.03 -2.73 3.19
C ILE A 25 -1.43 -2.16 3.23
N GLY A 26 -2.47 -2.93 2.88
CA GLY A 26 -3.86 -2.46 2.97
C GLY A 26 -4.28 -2.06 4.38
N MET A 27 -3.88 -2.85 5.38
CA MET A 27 -4.18 -2.57 6.79
C MET A 27 -3.44 -1.32 7.29
N VAL A 28 -2.15 -1.18 6.97
CA VAL A 28 -1.36 0.02 7.32
C VAL A 28 -1.89 1.25 6.59
N TRP A 29 -2.31 1.10 5.33
CA TRP A 29 -2.85 2.19 4.54
C TRP A 29 -4.12 2.79 5.15
N THR A 30 -4.98 1.93 5.69
CA THR A 30 -6.18 2.38 6.42
C THR A 30 -5.78 3.31 7.58
N GLN A 31 -4.72 2.99 8.32
CA GLN A 31 -4.25 3.84 9.42
C GLN A 31 -3.61 5.16 8.94
N VAL A 32 -2.89 5.13 7.81
CA VAL A 32 -2.34 6.35 7.19
C VAL A 32 -3.48 7.30 6.78
N VAL A 33 -4.54 6.75 6.19
CA VAL A 33 -5.75 7.48 5.81
C VAL A 33 -6.42 8.10 7.03
N LEU A 34 -6.66 7.31 8.09
CA LEU A 34 -7.28 7.80 9.33
C LEU A 34 -6.43 8.88 10.01
N SER A 35 -5.10 8.71 10.03
CA SER A 35 -4.16 9.70 10.55
C SER A 35 -4.14 11.00 9.73
N ALA A 36 -4.24 10.91 8.40
CA ALA A 36 -4.33 12.08 7.53
C ALA A 36 -5.62 12.88 7.77
N PHE A 37 -6.76 12.19 7.95
CA PHE A 37 -8.02 12.83 8.34
C PHE A 37 -7.90 13.54 9.69
N ALA A 38 -7.30 12.89 10.69
CA ALA A 38 -7.08 13.50 12.01
C ALA A 38 -6.17 14.74 11.92
N THR A 39 -5.10 14.68 11.14
CA THR A 39 -4.15 15.80 10.95
C THR A 39 -4.78 16.96 10.16
N GLY A 40 -5.66 16.66 9.20
CA GLY A 40 -6.42 17.66 8.44
C GLY A 40 -7.60 18.26 9.19
N GLY A 41 -7.79 17.92 10.48
CA GLY A 41 -8.92 18.38 11.28
C GLY A 41 -10.28 17.90 10.75
N ILE A 42 -10.29 16.80 9.99
CA ILE A 42 -11.50 16.21 9.41
C ILE A 42 -12.04 15.17 10.40
N PRO A 43 -13.23 15.39 10.99
CA PRO A 43 -13.78 14.44 11.93
C PRO A 43 -14.12 13.13 11.21
N LEU A 44 -13.54 12.02 11.68
CA LEU A 44 -13.76 10.68 11.14
C LEU A 44 -15.22 10.20 11.24
N THR A 45 -16.02 10.87 12.07
CA THR A 45 -17.41 10.51 12.39
C THR A 45 -18.42 11.57 11.94
N SER A 46 -18.01 12.65 11.28
CA SER A 46 -18.94 13.70 10.88
C SER A 46 -19.62 13.37 9.56
N THR A 47 -20.94 13.23 9.60
CA THR A 47 -21.87 13.13 8.46
C THR A 47 -22.01 14.46 7.68
N GLY A 48 -20.92 15.22 7.54
CA GLY A 48 -20.94 16.57 6.96
C GLY A 48 -19.56 17.20 6.76
N GLY A 49 -18.61 16.48 6.16
CA GLY A 49 -17.35 17.09 5.72
C GLY A 49 -17.59 18.07 4.55
N THR A 50 -17.06 19.28 4.64
CA THR A 50 -17.09 20.23 3.52
C THR A 50 -16.33 19.65 2.32
N TRP A 51 -16.81 19.93 1.08
CA TRP A 51 -16.17 19.48 -0.17
C TRP A 51 -14.67 19.81 -0.24
N THR A 52 -14.26 20.91 0.40
CA THR A 52 -12.86 21.33 0.54
C THR A 52 -12.02 20.30 1.30
N GLN A 53 -12.47 19.84 2.48
CA GLN A 53 -11.75 18.83 3.27
C GLN A 53 -11.64 17.48 2.56
N TRP A 54 -12.72 17.07 1.87
CA TRP A 54 -12.68 15.87 1.03
C TRP A 54 -11.67 16.00 -0.12
N SER A 55 -11.62 17.15 -0.78
CA SER A 55 -10.68 17.36 -1.90
C SER A 55 -9.21 17.32 -1.46
N TYR A 56 -8.86 17.93 -0.32
CA TYR A 56 -7.52 17.86 0.25
C TYR A 56 -7.12 16.43 0.58
N PHE A 57 -8.06 15.63 1.12
CA PHE A 57 -7.86 14.21 1.38
C PHE A 57 -7.56 13.42 0.10
N VAL A 58 -8.40 13.57 -0.93
CA VAL A 58 -8.21 12.85 -2.19
C VAL A 58 -6.87 13.19 -2.83
N ILE A 59 -6.50 14.48 -2.85
CA ILE A 59 -5.24 14.94 -3.44
C ILE A 59 -4.05 14.37 -2.67
N THR A 60 -4.04 14.45 -1.33
CA THR A 60 -2.95 13.90 -0.53
C THR A 60 -2.83 12.38 -0.66
N ALA A 61 -3.96 11.65 -0.66
CA ALA A 61 -3.96 10.22 -0.89
C ALA A 61 -3.38 9.83 -2.26
N ILE A 62 -3.73 10.57 -3.33
CA ILE A 62 -3.16 10.36 -4.67
C ILE A 62 -1.65 10.61 -4.66
N VAL A 63 -1.19 11.72 -4.09
CA VAL A 63 0.24 12.07 -4.05
C VAL A 63 1.05 11.00 -3.32
N ILE A 64 0.60 10.58 -2.14
CA ILE A 64 1.29 9.52 -1.37
C ILE A 64 1.27 8.20 -2.14
N THR A 65 0.15 7.84 -2.78
CA THR A 65 0.06 6.62 -3.59
C THR A 65 1.07 6.64 -4.74
N LEU A 66 1.20 7.77 -5.45
CA LEU A 66 2.19 7.93 -6.52
C LEU A 66 3.63 7.79 -5.99
N ILE A 67 3.95 8.40 -4.85
CA ILE A 67 5.27 8.28 -4.22
C ILE A 67 5.56 6.81 -3.85
N CYS A 68 4.61 6.11 -3.23
CA CYS A 68 4.74 4.69 -2.89
C CYS A 68 4.93 3.80 -4.12
N VAL A 69 4.16 4.02 -5.18
CA VAL A 69 4.31 3.30 -6.44
C VAL A 69 5.69 3.53 -7.05
N ILE A 70 6.15 4.78 -7.08
CA ILE A 70 7.50 5.11 -7.57
C ILE A 70 8.56 4.41 -6.71
N ALA A 71 8.42 4.42 -5.39
CA ALA A 71 9.34 3.73 -4.48
C ALA A 71 9.37 2.21 -4.74
N ILE A 72 8.20 1.57 -4.90
CA ILE A 72 8.10 0.14 -5.23
C ILE A 72 8.74 -0.15 -6.58
N ILE A 73 8.52 0.69 -7.60
CA ILE A 73 9.15 0.54 -8.91
C ILE A 73 10.67 0.67 -8.79
N MET A 74 11.18 1.64 -8.05
CA MET A 74 12.62 1.83 -7.87
C MET A 74 13.26 0.63 -7.15
N ILE A 75 12.65 0.15 -6.06
CA ILE A 75 13.12 -1.02 -5.30
C ILE A 75 12.99 -2.30 -6.14
N GLY A 76 11.88 -2.49 -6.84
CA GLY A 76 11.64 -3.63 -7.72
C GLY A 76 12.62 -3.68 -8.90
N ARG A 77 12.97 -2.52 -9.47
CA ARG A 77 14.04 -2.40 -10.49
C ARG A 77 15.43 -2.66 -9.91
N TRP A 78 15.62 -2.49 -8.60
CA TRP A 78 16.89 -2.81 -7.96
C TRP A 78 17.03 -4.30 -7.63
N GLY A 79 15.93 -4.94 -7.20
CA GLY A 79 15.88 -6.40 -6.96
C GLY A 79 15.81 -7.26 -8.23
N GLY A 80 15.41 -6.67 -9.37
CA GLY A 80 15.43 -7.33 -10.68
C GLY A 80 16.77 -7.24 -11.42
N LYS A 81 17.79 -6.60 -10.84
CA LYS A 81 19.17 -6.70 -11.34
C LYS A 81 19.75 -8.05 -10.93
N GLN A 82 19.47 -9.04 -11.77
CA GLN A 82 20.54 -9.94 -12.20
C GLN A 82 21.25 -9.27 -13.38
#